data_AF-A0A8J6R7Y2-F1
#
_entry.id   AF-A0A8J6R7Y2-F1
#
_cell.length_a   1.000
_cell.length_b   1.000
_cell.length_c   1.000
_cell.angle_alpha   90.00
_cell.angle_beta   90.00
_cell.angle_gamma   90.00
#
_symmetry.space_group_name_H-M   'P 1'
#
loop_
_entity.id
_entity.type
_entity.pdbx_description
1 polymer ?
#
loop_
_entity_poly.entity_id
_entity_poly.type
_entity_poly.pdbx_seq_one_letter_code
_entity_poly.pdbx_strand_id
1 'polypeptide(L)'
;MGFLNWFQQQPSESDSQLDLFNSSQELTKHERVDGATVYKDFQQSMLDKKVSAEGRRKAVVAETQELFDCTIDELYEGTGGKKGDRASLPKEAQKAYLVNETIATHRINDSECSGSQKQRDDQVVETVRETAERTRKWFPW
;
A
#
# COMPACT_ATOMS: atom_id res chain seq x y z
N MET A 1 -9.52 8.00 -14.76
CA MET A 1 -10.36 6.81 -15.08
C MET A 1 -9.51 5.61 -15.54
N GLY A 2 -8.68 5.03 -14.66
CA GLY A 2 -7.73 3.95 -15.01
C GLY A 2 -8.15 2.55 -14.54
N PHE A 3 -8.08 2.30 -13.23
CA PHE A 3 -8.28 0.95 -12.63
C PHE A 3 -9.67 0.35 -12.88
N LEU A 4 -10.75 1.13 -12.76
CA LEU A 4 -12.12 0.63 -12.94
C LEU A 4 -12.39 0.15 -14.38
N ASN A 5 -11.77 0.79 -15.37
CA ASN A 5 -11.90 0.39 -16.77
C ASN A 5 -11.05 -0.85 -17.10
N TRP A 6 -9.86 -0.98 -16.50
CA TRP A 6 -9.02 -2.16 -16.63
C TRP A 6 -9.63 -3.39 -15.96
N PHE A 7 -10.17 -3.24 -14.74
CA PHE A 7 -10.74 -4.35 -13.96
C PHE A 7 -11.93 -5.02 -14.68
N GLN A 8 -12.75 -4.24 -15.38
CA GLN A 8 -13.87 -4.74 -16.18
C GLN A 8 -13.44 -5.57 -17.40
N GLN A 9 -12.15 -5.55 -17.76
CA GLN A 9 -11.61 -6.16 -18.99
C GLN A 9 -10.72 -7.39 -18.75
N GLN A 10 -10.46 -7.80 -17.50
CA GLN A 10 -9.53 -8.90 -17.20
C GLN A 10 -10.23 -10.29 -17.20
N PRO A 11 -9.75 -11.28 -17.98
CA PRO A 11 -10.18 -12.67 -17.88
C PRO A 11 -9.49 -13.39 -16.71
N SER A 12 -10.21 -14.30 -16.06
CA SER A 12 -9.77 -14.99 -14.83
C SER A 12 -8.90 -16.22 -15.13
N GLU A 13 -7.58 -16.18 -14.88
CA GLU A 13 -6.77 -17.40 -14.82
C GLU A 13 -5.69 -17.41 -13.72
N SER A 14 -5.38 -18.63 -13.33
CA SER A 14 -4.89 -19.15 -12.05
C SER A 14 -3.41 -19.55 -12.04
N ASP A 15 -2.80 -19.42 -10.86
CA ASP A 15 -1.64 -20.09 -10.26
C ASP A 15 -0.46 -20.56 -11.12
N SER A 16 0.76 -20.15 -10.72
CA SER A 16 1.91 -21.07 -10.60
C SER A 16 3.01 -20.51 -9.69
N GLN A 17 3.31 -21.30 -8.66
CA GLN A 17 4.34 -21.15 -7.63
C GLN A 17 5.69 -21.64 -8.19
N LEU A 18 6.79 -20.92 -7.97
CA LEU A 18 8.14 -21.40 -8.26
C LEU A 18 9.09 -21.13 -7.08
N ASP A 19 9.54 -22.23 -6.47
CA ASP A 19 10.63 -22.34 -5.49
C ASP A 19 12.00 -22.19 -6.15
N LEU A 20 12.89 -21.35 -5.62
CA LEU A 20 14.31 -21.29 -6.00
C LEU A 20 15.20 -20.86 -4.82
N PHE A 21 15.93 -21.84 -4.31
CA PHE A 21 16.88 -21.93 -3.18
C PHE A 21 17.90 -20.79 -2.92
N ASN A 22 18.34 -20.71 -1.64
CA ASN A 22 19.73 -20.93 -1.15
C ASN A 22 20.48 -19.79 -0.38
N SER A 23 20.18 -19.61 0.91
CA SER A 23 21.16 -19.26 1.98
C SER A 23 20.47 -19.26 3.35
N SER A 24 20.68 -20.31 4.16
CA SER A 24 20.01 -20.48 5.46
C SER A 24 20.63 -19.60 6.54
N GLN A 25 20.19 -18.35 6.65
CA GLN A 25 19.93 -17.80 7.97
C GLN A 25 18.91 -18.72 8.66
N GLU A 26 19.03 -18.95 9.97
CA GLU A 26 17.95 -19.57 10.74
C GLU A 26 16.68 -18.74 10.47
N LEU A 27 15.78 -19.31 9.68
CA LEU A 27 14.51 -18.68 9.36
C LEU A 27 13.79 -18.55 10.70
N THR A 28 13.64 -17.30 11.16
CA THR A 28 12.74 -16.98 12.26
C THR A 28 11.38 -17.61 11.99
N LYS A 29 10.76 -18.12 13.06
CA LYS A 29 9.49 -18.86 13.03
C LYS A 29 8.52 -18.28 11.99
N HIS A 30 8.05 -19.14 11.08
CA HIS A 30 7.11 -18.77 10.01
C HIS A 30 5.99 -17.87 10.54
N GLU A 31 6.00 -16.59 10.15
CA GLU A 31 4.92 -15.66 10.38
C GLU A 31 4.19 -15.44 9.05
N ARG A 32 2.87 -15.61 9.06
CA ARG A 32 2.05 -15.37 7.87
C ARG A 32 2.01 -13.87 7.63
N VAL A 33 2.54 -13.43 6.49
CA VAL A 33 2.38 -12.06 6.02
C VAL A 33 1.10 -12.01 5.18
N ASP A 34 0.10 -11.31 5.70
CA ASP A 34 -1.12 -10.98 4.95
C ASP A 34 -1.27 -9.46 4.80
N GLY A 35 -2.32 -9.02 4.10
CA GLY A 35 -2.57 -7.59 3.88
C GLY A 35 -2.78 -6.81 5.18
N ALA A 36 -3.28 -7.43 6.24
CA ALA A 36 -3.43 -6.77 7.53
C ALA A 36 -2.08 -6.59 8.22
N THR A 37 -1.18 -7.58 8.13
CA THR A 37 0.20 -7.49 8.60
C THR A 37 0.94 -6.34 7.89
N VAL A 38 0.92 -6.32 6.55
CA VAL A 38 1.60 -5.27 5.78
C VAL A 38 1.04 -3.88 6.08
N TYR A 39 -0.29 -3.74 6.17
CA TYR A 39 -0.89 -2.46 6.53
C TYR A 39 -0.50 -2.00 7.94
N LYS A 40 -0.40 -2.94 8.89
CA LYS A 40 0.04 -2.64 10.25
C LYS A 40 1.49 -2.15 10.26
N ASP A 41 2.39 -2.80 9.53
CA ASP A 41 3.80 -2.41 9.43
C ASP A 41 3.94 -1.03 8.78
N PHE A 42 3.15 -0.77 7.75
CA PHE A 42 3.07 0.54 7.12
C PHE A 42 2.61 1.62 8.11
N GLN A 43 1.53 1.37 8.86
CA GLN A 43 1.07 2.31 9.89
C GLN A 43 2.11 2.51 11.00
N GLN A 44 2.83 1.44 11.39
CA GLN A 44 3.87 1.49 12.40
C GLN A 44 5.07 2.33 11.93
N SER A 45 5.51 2.18 10.68
CA SER A 45 6.62 2.98 10.13
C SER A 45 6.33 4.49 10.20
N MET A 46 5.08 4.89 9.93
CA MET A 46 4.66 6.29 10.07
C MET A 46 4.63 6.73 11.55
N LEU A 47 4.21 5.86 12.47
CA LEU A 47 4.25 6.14 13.90
C LEU A 47 5.68 6.30 14.41
N ASP A 48 6.62 5.48 13.93
CA ASP A 48 8.03 5.54 14.30
C ASP A 48 8.68 6.85 13.82
N LYS A 49 8.23 7.38 12.68
CA LYS A 49 8.57 8.74 12.21
C LYS A 49 7.77 9.85 12.89
N LYS A 50 7.01 9.52 13.94
CA LYS A 50 6.20 10.45 14.76
C LYS A 50 5.19 11.23 13.93
N VAL A 51 4.60 10.62 12.91
CA VAL A 51 3.54 11.23 12.08
C VAL A 51 2.25 11.32 12.87
N SER A 52 1.54 12.44 12.74
CA SER A 52 0.28 12.67 13.43
C SER A 52 -0.84 11.76 12.90
N ALA A 53 -1.94 11.65 13.64
CA ALA A 53 -3.12 10.93 13.15
C ALA A 53 -3.74 11.59 11.91
N GLU A 54 -3.57 12.91 11.73
CA GLU A 54 -3.99 13.60 10.51
C GLU A 54 -3.06 13.28 9.34
N GLY A 55 -1.74 13.32 9.56
CA GLY A 55 -0.74 12.96 8.56
C GLY A 55 -0.91 11.52 8.05
N ARG A 56 -1.13 10.55 8.94
CA ARG A 56 -1.40 9.15 8.55
C ARG A 56 -2.66 9.00 7.70
N ARG A 57 -3.74 9.73 8.04
CA ARG A 57 -4.97 9.74 7.22
C ARG A 57 -4.71 10.34 5.84
N LYS A 58 -3.97 11.46 5.76
CA LYS A 58 -3.57 12.07 4.50
C LYS A 58 -2.71 11.15 3.65
N ALA A 59 -1.79 10.40 4.27
CA ALA A 59 -0.93 9.44 3.58
C ALA A 59 -1.75 8.32 2.94
N VAL A 60 -2.71 7.75 3.68
CA VAL A 60 -3.63 6.73 3.13
C VAL A 60 -4.50 7.29 2.00
N VAL A 61 -4.98 8.52 2.13
CA VAL A 61 -5.75 9.17 1.04
C VAL A 61 -4.88 9.38 -0.20
N ALA A 62 -3.65 9.88 -0.03
CA ALA A 62 -2.71 10.09 -1.13
C ALA A 62 -2.33 8.76 -1.81
N GLU A 63 -2.07 7.72 -1.01
CA GLU A 63 -1.87 6.36 -1.52
C GLU A 63 -3.02 5.92 -2.43
N THR A 64 -4.27 5.98 -1.95
CA THR A 64 -5.42 5.54 -2.73
C THR A 64 -5.60 6.35 -4.02
N GLN A 65 -5.46 7.68 -3.92
CA GLN A 65 -5.61 8.58 -5.05
C GLN A 65 -4.58 8.28 -6.15
N GLU A 66 -3.32 8.12 -5.78
CA GLU A 66 -2.28 7.88 -6.78
C GLU A 66 -2.33 6.46 -7.35
N LEU A 67 -2.61 5.45 -6.52
CA LEU A 67 -2.71 4.06 -6.97
C LEU A 67 -3.91 3.86 -7.91
N PHE A 68 -5.08 4.38 -7.55
CA PHE A 68 -6.34 4.00 -8.22
C PHE A 68 -6.98 5.12 -9.04
N ASP A 69 -6.47 6.35 -8.96
CA ASP A 69 -7.04 7.52 -9.62
C ASP A 69 -8.48 7.82 -9.16
N CYS A 70 -8.75 7.55 -7.89
CA CYS A 70 -10.05 7.76 -7.25
C CYS A 70 -9.91 7.99 -5.74
N THR A 71 -10.98 8.45 -5.11
CA THR A 71 -11.08 8.53 -3.65
C THR A 71 -11.29 7.14 -3.03
N ILE A 72 -11.08 7.05 -1.71
CA ILE A 72 -11.36 5.83 -0.94
C ILE A 72 -12.84 5.44 -1.06
N ASP A 73 -13.75 6.41 -0.97
CA ASP A 73 -15.18 6.14 -1.08
C ASP A 73 -15.56 5.61 -2.46
N GLU A 74 -15.07 6.25 -3.53
CA GLU A 74 -15.29 5.79 -4.90
C GLU A 74 -14.72 4.39 -5.15
N LEU A 75 -13.57 4.07 -4.54
CA LEU A 75 -12.99 2.73 -4.64
C LEU A 75 -13.93 1.68 -4.05
N TYR A 76 -14.39 1.88 -2.81
CA TYR A 76 -15.27 0.93 -2.14
C TYR A 76 -16.64 0.83 -2.81
N GLU A 77 -17.22 1.96 -3.22
CA GLU A 77 -18.51 1.99 -3.92
C GLU A 77 -18.41 1.35 -5.31
N GLY A 78 -17.35 1.66 -6.06
CA GLY A 78 -17.12 1.13 -7.41
C GLY A 78 -16.83 -0.36 -7.44
N THR A 79 -16.23 -0.93 -6.39
CA THR A 79 -15.93 -2.37 -6.33
C THR A 79 -16.96 -3.17 -5.53
N GLY A 80 -17.95 -2.54 -4.90
CA GLY A 80 -18.87 -3.19 -3.97
C GLY A 80 -18.22 -3.67 -2.67
N GLY A 81 -17.05 -3.11 -2.32
CA GLY A 81 -16.34 -3.45 -1.09
C GLY A 81 -16.99 -2.83 0.14
N LYS A 82 -16.77 -3.44 1.31
CA LYS A 82 -17.21 -2.90 2.60
C LYS A 82 -16.26 -1.79 3.05
N LYS A 83 -16.78 -0.57 3.23
CA LYS A 83 -15.99 0.60 3.65
C LYS A 83 -15.12 0.30 4.88
N GLY A 84 -13.84 0.62 4.78
CA GLY A 84 -12.84 0.42 5.82
C GLY A 84 -12.31 -1.02 5.95
N ASP A 85 -12.85 -1.98 5.20
CA ASP A 85 -12.37 -3.36 5.17
C ASP A 85 -11.63 -3.63 3.86
N ARG A 86 -10.30 -3.49 3.87
CA ARG A 86 -9.48 -3.70 2.67
C ARG A 86 -9.54 -5.14 2.14
N ALA A 87 -9.81 -6.13 2.98
CA ALA A 87 -9.95 -7.53 2.56
C ALA A 87 -11.22 -7.77 1.72
N SER A 88 -12.18 -6.84 1.76
CA SER A 88 -13.40 -6.88 0.94
C SER A 88 -13.23 -6.27 -0.46
N LEU A 89 -12.09 -5.63 -0.74
CA LEU A 89 -11.79 -5.09 -2.07
C LEU A 89 -11.44 -6.23 -3.04
N PRO A 90 -11.48 -6.01 -4.36
CA PRO A 90 -11.02 -6.99 -5.34
C PRO A 90 -9.56 -7.37 -5.12
N LYS A 91 -9.20 -8.60 -5.50
CA LYS A 91 -7.85 -9.16 -5.33
C LYS A 91 -6.75 -8.23 -5.85
N GLU A 92 -7.00 -7.56 -6.98
CA GLU A 92 -6.01 -6.66 -7.59
C GLU A 92 -5.82 -5.36 -6.81
N ALA A 93 -6.90 -4.79 -6.25
CA ALA A 93 -6.77 -3.65 -5.33
C ALA A 93 -6.01 -4.05 -4.05
N GLN A 94 -6.30 -5.24 -3.51
CA GLN A 94 -5.58 -5.77 -2.34
C GLN A 94 -4.09 -5.93 -2.62
N LYS A 95 -3.71 -6.49 -3.77
CA LYS A 95 -2.30 -6.63 -4.18
C LYS A 95 -1.62 -5.28 -4.38
N ALA A 96 -2.31 -4.32 -5.01
CA ALA A 96 -1.76 -2.99 -5.24
C ALA A 96 -1.42 -2.28 -3.92
N TYR A 97 -2.33 -2.34 -2.94
CA TYR A 97 -2.07 -1.88 -1.57
C TYR A 97 -0.88 -2.62 -0.94
N LEU A 98 -0.90 -3.96 -0.97
CA LEU A 98 0.17 -4.78 -0.39
C LEU A 98 1.56 -4.39 -0.93
N VAL A 99 1.70 -4.30 -2.25
CA VAL A 99 2.97 -3.97 -2.91
C VAL A 99 3.38 -2.55 -2.56
N ASN A 100 2.47 -1.59 -2.66
CA ASN A 100 2.77 -0.20 -2.37
C ASN A 100 3.22 0.00 -0.92
N GLU A 101 2.47 -0.54 0.04
CA GLU A 101 2.73 -0.42 1.48
C GLU A 101 4.05 -1.06 1.88
N THR A 102 4.38 -2.19 1.27
CA THR A 102 5.68 -2.84 1.47
C THR A 102 6.82 -1.91 1.05
N ILE A 103 6.72 -1.30 -0.13
CA ILE A 103 7.74 -0.39 -0.64
C ILE A 103 7.77 0.91 0.17
N ALA A 104 6.60 1.46 0.50
CA ALA A 104 6.46 2.70 1.26
C ALA A 104 7.04 2.54 2.66
N THR A 105 6.79 1.42 3.33
CA THR A 105 7.38 1.09 4.64
C THR A 105 8.90 1.16 4.59
N HIS A 106 9.53 0.53 3.59
CA HIS A 106 10.98 0.58 3.41
C HIS A 106 11.48 2.02 3.20
N ARG A 107 10.84 2.77 2.29
CA ARG A 107 11.23 4.16 1.99
C ARG A 107 11.05 5.10 3.18
N ILE A 108 9.97 4.95 3.94
CA ILE A 108 9.72 5.73 5.16
C ILE A 108 10.82 5.43 6.17
N ASN A 109 11.14 4.16 6.41
CA ASN A 109 12.16 3.76 7.37
C ASN A 109 13.55 4.31 6.99
N ASP A 110 13.91 4.30 5.71
CA ASP A 110 15.16 4.87 5.20
C ASP A 110 15.20 6.40 5.23
N SER A 111 14.04 7.07 5.26
CA SER A 111 13.97 8.53 5.21
C SER A 111 14.29 9.19 6.56
N GLU A 112 15.11 10.24 6.55
CA GLU A 112 15.28 11.11 7.72
C GLU A 112 14.16 12.16 7.77
N CYS A 113 13.11 11.89 8.53
CA CYS A 113 12.04 12.86 8.79
C CYS A 113 12.45 13.82 9.90
N SER A 114 12.49 15.13 9.62
CA SER A 114 12.94 16.14 10.57
C SER A 114 12.12 17.43 10.50
N GLY A 115 12.21 18.25 11.55
CA GLY A 115 11.50 19.53 11.64
C GLY A 115 10.24 19.51 12.50
N SER A 116 9.31 20.42 12.21
CA SER A 116 8.00 20.52 12.88
C SER A 116 7.11 19.31 12.59
N GLN A 117 6.04 19.15 13.38
CA GLN A 117 5.07 18.06 13.15
C GLN A 117 4.49 18.09 11.75
N LYS A 118 4.12 19.30 11.27
CA LYS A 118 3.60 19.49 9.92
C LYS A 118 4.61 19.08 8.86
N GLN A 119 5.89 19.46 9.02
CA GLN A 119 6.94 19.06 8.07
C GLN A 119 7.15 17.55 8.02
N ARG A 120 7.14 16.87 9.18
CA ARG A 120 7.22 15.40 9.21
C ARG A 120 6.02 14.75 8.53
N ASP A 121 4.82 15.24 8.82
CA ASP A 121 3.59 14.75 8.20
C ASP A 121 3.65 14.92 6.67
N ASP A 122 4.01 16.12 6.20
CA ASP A 122 4.12 16.43 4.77
C ASP A 122 5.20 15.56 4.10
N GLN A 123 6.39 15.39 4.70
CA GLN A 123 7.46 14.54 4.18
C GLN A 123 7.03 13.08 3.98
N VAL A 124 6.32 12.51 4.96
CA VAL A 124 5.83 11.13 4.85
C VAL A 124 4.70 11.02 3.84
N VAL A 125 3.77 11.98 3.79
CA VAL A 125 2.70 12.01 2.79
C VAL A 125 3.27 12.07 1.37
N GLU A 126 4.26 12.93 1.12
CA GLU A 126 4.94 12.99 -0.18
C GLU A 126 5.68 11.69 -0.50
N THR A 127 6.36 11.08 0.48
CA THR A 127 7.02 9.78 0.28
C THR A 127 6.02 8.70 -0.15
N VAL A 128 4.85 8.65 0.49
CA VAL A 128 3.78 7.70 0.14
C VAL A 128 3.21 8.00 -1.23
N ARG A 129 2.94 9.28 -1.54
CA ARG A 129 2.45 9.72 -2.87
C ARG A 129 3.39 9.28 -3.98
N GLU A 130 4.67 9.64 -3.88
CA GLU A 130 5.68 9.27 -4.87
C GLU A 130 5.82 7.75 -5.03
N THR A 131 5.67 7.01 -3.92
CA THR A 131 5.74 5.55 -3.96
C THR A 131 4.54 4.98 -4.71
N ALA A 132 3.34 5.48 -4.43
CA ALA A 132 2.13 5.05 -5.12
C ALA A 132 2.17 5.37 -6.62
N GLU A 133 2.63 6.57 -7.00
CA GLU A 133 2.85 6.92 -8.41
C GLU A 133 3.82 5.96 -9.12
N ARG A 134 4.92 5.58 -8.45
CA ARG A 134 5.90 4.63 -9.01
C ARG A 134 5.34 3.23 -9.08
N THR A 135 4.66 2.76 -8.03
CA THR A 135 4.04 1.44 -7.98
C THR A 135 3.04 1.28 -9.11
N ARG A 136 2.18 2.29 -9.35
CA ARG A 136 1.24 2.29 -10.48
C ARG A 136 1.93 2.25 -11.84
N LYS A 137 3.08 2.91 -11.99
CA LYS A 137 3.88 2.83 -13.24
C LYS A 137 4.50 1.45 -13.45
N TRP A 138 4.91 0.78 -12.36
CA TRP A 138 5.53 -0.55 -12.43
C TRP A 138 4.52 -1.66 -12.62
N PHE A 139 3.33 -1.52 -12.03
CA PHE A 139 2.27 -2.50 -12.08
C PHE A 139 0.99 -1.81 -12.57
N PRO A 140 0.84 -1.63 -13.89
CA PRO A 140 -0.40 -1.10 -14.45
C PRO A 140 -1.51 -2.16 -14.33
N TRP A 141 -2.25 -2.04 -13.24
CA TRP A 141 -3.61 -2.58 -13.08
C TRP A 141 -4.63 -1.60 -13.69
#